data_AF-A0A9D4XG22-F1
#
_entry.id   AF-A0A9D4XG22-F1
#
_cell.length_a   1.000
_cell.length_b   1.000
_cell.length_c   1.000
_cell.angle_alpha   90.00
_cell.angle_beta   90.00
_cell.angle_gamma   90.00
#
_symmetry.space_group_name_H-M   'P 1'
#
loop_
_entity.id
_entity.type
_entity.pdbx_description
1 polymer ?
#
loop_
_entity_poly.entity_id
_entity_poly.type
_entity_poly.pdbx_seq_one_letter_code
_entity_poly.pdbx_strand_id
1 'polypeptide(L)'
;MSTAIKTGLITGIIALAEGIAVGRSFAMFKNYHIDGNKEMIAIGTMNIFGSLTSCYLTTGPFSRSAVNYNAGCKTAASNIVMSIAVMLTLLFLTPLFHYTPLVVLSAIIVSAMLGLIDYQAAIHLWKIDKFDFLVCFSAYIGVVFGSVEIGLVLAVAISVLRVLLFIARPRTFVLGNIPNSSAYRNVEHYPNAHHVPGILILEIDAPIYFANASYLRERITRWINEEEEKIKGAGSTSLQYVIVDMTAVANIDTSGISMLEEFKKTVDRKGLQLVLVNPGSEVTKKLNKSKFLDEIGHKWVYVTVEEAVGVCSSFMLHTQKANPMKDESEG
;
A
#
# COMPACT_ATOMS: atom_id res chain seq x y z
N MET A 1 18.44 11.96 35.13
CA MET A 1 18.10 10.61 34.64
C MET A 1 17.37 10.63 33.29
N SER A 2 16.44 11.57 33.05
CA SER A 2 15.65 11.65 31.80
C SER A 2 16.47 11.90 30.51
N THR A 3 17.50 12.75 30.53
CA THR A 3 18.24 13.13 29.31
C THR A 3 19.07 11.99 28.72
N ALA A 4 19.83 11.23 29.52
CA ALA A 4 20.67 10.15 29.02
C ALA A 4 19.85 9.00 28.42
N ILE A 5 18.72 8.65 29.05
CA ILE A 5 17.79 7.65 28.53
C ILE A 5 17.16 8.14 27.22
N LYS A 6 16.70 9.40 27.18
CA LYS A 6 16.12 10.00 25.98
C LYS A 6 17.12 10.05 24.82
N THR A 7 18.34 10.53 25.07
CA THR A 7 19.39 10.60 24.06
C THR A 7 19.79 9.21 23.60
N GLY A 8 20.00 8.25 24.51
CA GLY A 8 20.36 6.88 24.14
C GLY A 8 19.28 6.16 23.32
N LEU A 9 17.99 6.39 23.62
CA LEU A 9 16.88 5.84 22.84
C LEU A 9 16.87 6.41 21.41
N ILE A 10 16.97 7.74 21.28
CA ILE A 10 16.92 8.42 19.98
C ILE A 10 18.13 8.00 19.13
N THR A 11 19.34 8.13 19.66
CA THR A 11 20.56 7.82 18.91
C THR A 11 20.68 6.33 18.61
N GLY A 12 20.22 5.45 19.50
CA GLY A 12 20.16 4.01 19.27
C GLY A 12 19.24 3.63 18.12
N ILE A 13 18.03 4.19 18.05
CA ILE A 13 17.10 3.96 16.93
C ILE A 13 17.70 4.44 15.61
N ILE A 14 18.32 5.62 15.61
CA ILE A 14 18.94 6.19 14.41
C ILE A 14 20.13 5.34 13.96
N ALA A 15 20.99 4.91 14.89
CA ALA A 15 22.13 4.05 14.59
C ALA A 15 21.71 2.71 13.95
N LEU A 16 20.63 2.11 14.44
CA LEU A 16 20.06 0.89 13.88
C LEU A 16 19.45 1.14 12.50
N ALA A 17 18.67 2.21 12.35
CA ALA A 17 18.05 2.57 11.08
C ALA A 17 19.10 2.85 10.00
N GLU A 18 20.13 3.64 10.32
CA GLU A 18 21.26 3.94 9.44
C GLU A 18 22.02 2.65 9.09
N GLY A 19 22.41 1.86 10.09
CA GLY A 19 23.16 0.62 9.87
C GLY A 19 22.44 -0.37 8.97
N ILE A 20 21.14 -0.60 9.19
CA ILE A 20 20.32 -1.48 8.36
C ILE A 20 20.16 -0.91 6.94
N ALA A 21 19.98 0.40 6.80
CA ALA A 21 19.86 1.05 5.49
C ALA A 21 21.16 0.91 4.67
N VAL A 22 22.31 1.13 5.30
CA VAL A 22 23.62 0.93 4.68
C VAL A 22 23.79 -0.53 4.28
N GLY A 23 23.54 -1.46 5.20
CA GLY A 23 23.64 -2.90 4.94
C GLY A 23 22.79 -3.32 3.74
N ARG A 24 21.51 -2.94 3.73
CA ARG A 24 20.58 -3.25 2.62
C ARG A 24 21.04 -2.66 1.28
N SER A 25 21.62 -1.47 1.28
CA SER A 25 22.16 -0.85 0.07
C SER A 25 23.28 -1.70 -0.55
N PHE A 26 24.25 -2.15 0.26
CA PHE A 26 25.33 -3.02 -0.21
C PHE A 26 24.88 -4.45 -0.53
N ALA A 27 23.85 -4.95 0.16
CA ALA A 27 23.20 -6.21 -0.16
C ALA A 27 22.56 -6.21 -1.55
N MET A 28 21.89 -5.11 -1.92
CA MET A 28 21.36 -4.93 -3.27
C MET A 28 22.48 -4.89 -4.32
N PHE A 29 23.59 -4.18 -4.06
CA PHE A 29 24.72 -4.14 -5.01
C PHE A 29 25.37 -5.50 -5.27
N LYS A 30 25.47 -6.36 -4.25
CA LYS A 30 26.10 -7.68 -4.35
C LYS A 30 25.12 -8.85 -4.49
N ASN A 31 23.81 -8.58 -4.59
CA ASN A 31 22.76 -9.58 -4.66
C ASN A 31 22.84 -10.66 -3.56
N TYR A 32 23.02 -10.26 -2.30
CA TYR A 32 22.90 -11.16 -1.15
C TYR A 32 21.78 -10.71 -0.20
N HIS A 33 21.35 -11.61 0.67
CA HIS A 33 20.29 -11.32 1.63
C HIS A 33 20.88 -10.95 3.00
N ILE A 34 20.32 -9.90 3.62
CA ILE A 34 20.63 -9.52 5.00
C ILE A 34 19.43 -9.81 5.89
N ASP A 35 19.70 -10.49 6.98
CA ASP A 35 18.75 -10.70 8.08
C ASP A 35 18.81 -9.50 9.03
N GLY A 36 17.75 -8.68 9.02
CA GLY A 36 17.67 -7.46 9.83
C GLY A 36 17.76 -7.73 11.33
N ASN A 37 17.24 -8.87 11.82
CA ASN A 37 17.29 -9.19 13.24
C ASN A 37 18.73 -9.47 13.68
N LYS A 38 19.51 -10.19 12.85
CA LYS A 38 20.93 -10.44 13.11
C LYS A 38 21.76 -9.17 13.07
N GLU A 39 21.45 -8.26 12.14
CA GLU A 39 22.12 -6.96 12.04
C GLU A 39 21.86 -6.10 13.28
N MET A 40 20.62 -6.08 13.78
CA MET A 40 20.26 -5.36 15.01
C MET A 40 21.01 -5.90 16.23
N ILE A 41 21.10 -7.23 16.37
CA ILE A 41 21.88 -7.86 17.43
C ILE A 41 23.36 -7.48 17.30
N ALA A 42 23.93 -7.55 16.10
CA ALA A 42 25.34 -7.22 15.87
C ALA A 42 25.67 -5.76 16.24
N ILE A 43 24.85 -4.80 15.80
CA ILE A 43 25.02 -3.38 16.13
C ILE A 43 24.88 -3.14 17.64
N GLY A 44 23.90 -3.80 18.29
CA GLY A 44 23.70 -3.72 19.73
C GLY A 44 24.89 -4.26 20.52
N THR A 45 25.34 -5.48 20.19
CA THR A 45 26.50 -6.11 20.82
C THR A 45 27.78 -5.29 20.62
N MET A 46 28.02 -4.80 19.40
CA MET A 46 29.17 -3.93 19.09
C MET A 46 29.19 -2.68 19.99
N ASN A 47 28.06 -2.00 20.17
CA ASN A 47 27.99 -0.80 21.00
C ASN A 47 28.08 -1.10 22.50
N ILE A 48 27.60 -2.25 22.97
CA ILE A 48 27.81 -2.70 24.36
C ILE A 48 29.31 -2.86 24.63
N PHE A 49 30.03 -3.63 23.80
CA PHE A 49 31.48 -3.77 23.95
C PHE A 49 32.23 -2.44 23.77
N GLY A 50 31.83 -1.63 22.78
CA GLY A 50 32.42 -0.31 22.54
C GLY A 50 32.30 0.62 23.75
N SER A 51 31.16 0.60 24.46
CA SER A 51 30.93 1.43 25.64
C SER A 51 31.92 1.18 26.78
N LEU A 52 32.45 -0.05 26.90
CA LEU A 52 33.45 -0.42 27.91
C LEU A 52 34.84 0.17 27.60
N THR A 53 35.05 0.67 26.38
CA THR A 53 36.33 1.19 25.88
C THR A 53 36.29 2.70 25.59
N SER A 54 35.29 3.41 26.14
CA SER A 54 35.05 4.83 25.86
C SER A 54 34.81 5.14 24.37
N CYS A 55 34.28 4.16 23.62
CA CYS A 55 33.90 4.36 22.23
C CYS A 55 32.59 5.17 22.14
N TYR A 56 32.50 6.06 21.15
CA TYR A 56 31.23 6.71 20.81
C TYR A 56 30.29 5.72 20.11
N LEU A 57 29.00 6.08 20.04
CA LEU A 57 28.00 5.26 19.36
C LEU A 57 28.40 4.98 17.92
N THR A 58 28.65 3.71 17.61
CA THR A 58 29.11 3.28 16.30
C THR A 58 27.94 2.71 15.50
N THR A 59 27.80 3.16 14.26
CA THR A 59 26.74 2.75 13.32
C THR A 59 27.36 2.00 12.13
N GLY A 60 26.60 1.77 11.05
CA GLY A 60 27.16 1.29 9.78
C GLY A 60 27.69 2.46 8.94
N PRO A 61 28.99 2.79 8.95
CA PRO A 61 29.51 3.95 8.24
C PRO A 61 29.42 3.76 6.72
N PHE A 62 28.56 4.55 6.08
CA PHE A 62 28.33 4.46 4.64
C PHE A 62 29.61 4.75 3.84
N SER A 63 30.33 5.83 4.17
CA SER A 63 31.57 6.23 3.50
C SER A 63 32.68 5.16 3.58
N ARG A 64 32.93 4.58 4.77
CA ARG A 64 33.95 3.52 4.94
C ARG A 64 33.56 2.24 4.21
N SER A 65 32.28 1.88 4.23
CA SER A 65 31.76 0.71 3.51
C SER A 65 31.86 0.88 1.99
N ALA A 66 31.62 2.10 1.48
CA ALA A 66 31.77 2.43 0.06
C ALA A 66 33.22 2.30 -0.42
N VAL A 67 34.19 2.82 0.35
CA VAL A 67 35.61 2.66 0.01
C VAL A 67 36.02 1.18 0.04
N ASN A 68 35.60 0.44 1.07
CA ASN A 68 35.90 -1.00 1.17
C ASN A 68 35.27 -1.81 0.01
N TYR A 69 34.08 -1.42 -0.43
CA TYR A 69 33.40 -1.98 -1.59
C TYR A 69 34.17 -1.68 -2.89
N ASN A 70 34.52 -0.41 -3.13
CA ASN A 70 35.27 0.01 -4.31
C ASN A 70 36.68 -0.60 -4.37
N ALA A 71 37.28 -0.90 -3.22
CA ALA A 71 38.55 -1.62 -3.13
C ALA A 71 38.44 -3.14 -3.47
N GLY A 72 37.23 -3.65 -3.75
CA GLY A 72 37.01 -5.04 -4.17
C GLY A 72 36.95 -6.06 -3.03
N CYS A 73 36.70 -5.62 -1.79
CA CYS A 73 36.63 -6.52 -0.64
C CYS A 73 35.48 -7.55 -0.75
N LYS A 74 35.77 -8.81 -0.42
CA LYS A 74 34.82 -9.94 -0.48
C LYS A 74 34.41 -10.52 0.88
N THR A 75 35.20 -10.32 1.93
CA THR A 75 35.02 -10.99 3.23
C THR A 75 35.07 -10.02 4.40
N ALA A 76 34.41 -10.35 5.52
CA ALA A 76 34.46 -9.56 6.76
C ALA A 76 35.86 -9.44 7.37
N ALA A 77 36.82 -10.29 6.96
CA ALA A 77 38.23 -10.19 7.36
C ALA A 77 38.86 -8.82 7.06
N SER A 78 38.35 -8.07 6.06
CA SER A 78 38.81 -6.70 5.80
C SER A 78 38.61 -5.77 7.01
N ASN A 79 37.52 -5.94 7.76
CA ASN A 79 37.28 -5.13 8.96
C ASN A 79 38.30 -5.42 10.08
N ILE A 80 38.79 -6.65 10.17
CA ILE A 80 39.84 -7.05 11.14
C ILE A 80 41.19 -6.43 10.73
N VAL A 81 41.56 -6.53 9.45
CA VAL A 81 42.80 -5.92 8.95
C VAL A 81 42.74 -4.40 9.13
N MET A 82 41.59 -3.79 8.85
CA MET A 82 41.37 -2.36 9.03
C MET A 82 41.48 -1.92 10.49
N SER A 83 40.92 -2.68 11.45
CA SER A 83 41.02 -2.33 12.86
C SER A 83 42.45 -2.41 13.39
N ILE A 84 43.22 -3.43 12.96
CA ILE A 84 44.65 -3.56 13.29
C ILE A 84 45.45 -2.40 12.68
N ALA A 85 45.20 -2.05 11.42
CA ALA A 85 45.87 -0.94 10.76
C ALA A 85 45.58 0.40 11.46
N VAL A 86 44.32 0.65 11.85
CA VAL A 86 43.93 1.84 12.63
C VAL A 86 44.63 1.85 13.98
N MET A 87 44.69 0.72 14.68
CA MET A 87 45.40 0.62 15.97
C MET A 87 46.89 0.95 15.84
N LEU A 88 47.58 0.38 14.85
CA LEU A 88 49.00 0.68 14.58
C LEU A 88 49.20 2.15 14.20
N THR A 89 48.28 2.71 13.39
CA THR A 89 48.34 4.11 12.99
C THR A 89 48.24 5.02 14.20
N LEU A 90 47.31 4.75 15.12
CA LEU A 90 47.11 5.54 16.34
C LEU A 90 48.29 5.44 17.32
N LEU A 91 48.94 4.28 17.41
CA LEU A 91 50.08 4.07 18.31
C LEU A 91 51.39 4.68 17.78
N PHE A 92 51.66 4.59 16.48
CA PHE A 92 52.98 4.92 15.92
C PHE A 92 52.97 6.09 14.93
N LEU A 93 51.90 6.28 14.15
CA LEU A 93 51.87 7.22 13.04
C LEU A 93 51.08 8.51 13.34
N THR A 94 50.44 8.63 14.50
CA THR A 94 49.70 9.84 14.91
C THR A 94 50.50 11.15 14.70
N PRO A 95 51.80 11.25 15.02
CA PRO A 95 52.57 12.48 14.78
C PRO A 95 52.64 12.89 13.31
N LEU A 96 52.61 11.93 12.38
CA LEU A 96 52.68 12.19 10.94
C LEU A 96 51.38 12.82 10.42
N PHE A 97 50.23 12.44 10.99
CA PHE A 97 48.92 12.93 10.57
C PHE A 97 48.47 14.21 11.28
N HIS A 98 49.25 14.72 12.24
CA HIS A 98 48.89 15.90 13.04
C HIS A 98 48.55 17.14 12.20
N TYR A 99 49.24 17.34 11.08
CA TYR A 99 49.07 18.49 10.19
C TYR A 99 48.20 18.22 8.96
N THR A 100 47.42 17.14 8.96
CA THR A 100 46.61 16.78 7.78
C THR A 100 45.56 17.87 7.52
N PRO A 101 45.59 18.55 6.36
CA PRO A 101 44.64 19.62 6.09
C PRO A 101 43.21 19.09 5.95
N LEU A 102 42.23 19.81 6.49
CA LEU A 102 40.80 19.45 6.40
C LEU A 102 40.31 19.29 4.95
N VAL A 103 40.89 20.07 4.02
CA VAL A 103 40.57 19.99 2.58
C VAL A 103 40.85 18.59 2.01
N VAL A 104 41.92 17.94 2.45
CA VAL A 104 42.28 16.59 1.99
C VAL A 104 41.24 15.57 2.49
N LEU A 105 40.83 15.67 3.76
CA LEU A 105 39.78 14.79 4.32
C LEU A 105 38.45 14.98 3.59
N SER A 106 38.03 16.22 3.35
CA SER A 106 36.79 16.53 2.62
C SER A 106 36.82 15.97 1.20
N ALA A 107 37.94 16.10 0.48
CA ALA A 107 38.10 15.59 -0.87
C ALA A 107 37.95 14.05 -0.93
N ILE A 108 38.53 13.33 0.05
CA ILE A 108 38.40 11.87 0.15
C ILE A 108 36.93 11.47 0.38
N ILE A 109 36.21 12.17 1.27
CA ILE A 109 34.80 11.87 1.55
C ILE A 109 33.93 12.14 0.32
N VAL A 110 34.09 13.30 -0.34
CA VAL A 110 33.31 13.65 -1.55
C VAL A 110 33.58 12.66 -2.66
N SER A 111 34.85 12.31 -2.91
CA SER A 111 35.23 11.33 -3.94
C SER A 111 34.59 9.95 -3.68
N ALA A 112 34.54 9.51 -2.42
CA ALA A 112 33.90 8.25 -2.05
C ALA A 112 32.37 8.28 -2.24
N MET A 113 31.73 9.45 -2.07
CA MET A 113 30.27 9.60 -2.13
C MET A 113 29.73 9.75 -3.57
N LEU A 114 30.49 10.37 -4.48
CA LEU A 114 30.04 10.66 -5.85
C LEU A 114 29.56 9.41 -6.60
N GLY A 115 30.20 8.25 -6.39
CA GLY A 115 29.83 7.00 -7.04
C GLY A 115 28.52 6.37 -6.53
N LEU A 116 27.94 6.91 -5.46
CA LEU A 116 26.73 6.36 -4.83
C LEU A 116 25.48 7.19 -5.14
N ILE A 117 25.62 8.31 -5.86
CA ILE A 117 24.48 9.10 -6.32
C ILE A 117 23.85 8.41 -7.54
N ASP A 118 22.73 7.72 -7.32
CA ASP A 118 21.95 7.10 -8.39
C ASP A 118 20.84 8.03 -8.90
N TYR A 119 21.21 8.94 -9.80
CA TYR A 119 20.24 9.84 -10.44
C TYR A 119 19.30 9.11 -11.41
N GLN A 120 19.71 7.94 -11.93
CA GLN A 120 18.88 7.15 -12.85
C GLN A 120 17.71 6.53 -12.10
N ALA A 121 17.93 6.04 -10.87
CA ALA A 121 16.87 5.57 -9.99
C ALA A 121 15.85 6.68 -9.70
N ALA A 122 16.28 7.91 -9.40
CA ALA A 122 15.37 9.03 -9.16
C ALA A 122 14.50 9.35 -10.39
N ILE A 123 15.09 9.35 -11.59
CA ILE A 123 14.34 9.55 -12.85
C ILE A 123 13.37 8.37 -13.10
N HIS A 124 13.79 7.15 -12.77
CA HIS A 124 12.96 5.96 -12.91
C HIS A 124 11.73 6.01 -12.00
N LEU A 125 11.90 6.43 -10.74
CA LEU A 125 10.79 6.66 -9.81
C LEU A 125 9.81 7.69 -10.36
N TRP A 126 10.30 8.82 -10.89
CA TRP A 126 9.44 9.85 -11.48
C TRP A 126 8.60 9.34 -12.66
N LYS A 127 9.16 8.44 -13.49
CA LYS A 127 8.47 7.86 -14.64
C LYS A 127 7.42 6.81 -14.25
N ILE A 128 7.63 6.07 -13.16
CA ILE A 128 6.72 5.00 -12.73
C ILE A 128 5.64 5.54 -11.79
N ASP A 129 6.03 6.13 -10.67
CA ASP A 129 5.09 6.64 -9.67
C ASP A 129 5.60 7.94 -9.03
N LYS A 130 4.83 9.00 -9.27
CA LYS A 130 5.12 10.34 -8.75
C LYS A 130 5.11 10.39 -7.22
N PHE A 131 4.34 9.53 -6.54
CA PHE A 131 4.35 9.45 -5.08
C PHE A 131 5.63 8.83 -4.54
N ASP A 132 6.20 7.82 -5.20
CA ASP A 132 7.49 7.25 -4.79
C ASP A 132 8.62 8.26 -4.98
N PHE A 133 8.57 9.03 -6.07
CA PHE A 133 9.46 10.17 -6.23
C PHE A 133 9.26 11.23 -5.14
N LEU A 134 8.00 11.56 -4.78
CA LEU A 134 7.71 12.52 -3.71
C LEU A 134 8.30 12.07 -2.37
N VAL A 135 8.18 10.78 -2.03
CA VAL A 135 8.81 10.20 -0.83
C VAL A 135 10.34 10.38 -0.89
N CYS A 136 10.97 10.00 -2.00
CA CYS A 136 12.42 10.16 -2.18
C CYS A 136 12.87 11.62 -2.09
N PHE A 137 12.17 12.52 -2.78
CA PHE A 137 12.49 13.94 -2.83
C PHE A 137 12.26 14.63 -1.48
N SER A 138 11.21 14.25 -0.74
CA SER A 138 10.97 14.71 0.62
C SER A 138 12.09 14.28 1.56
N ALA A 139 12.58 13.03 1.45
CA ALA A 139 13.70 12.56 2.23
C ALA A 139 14.94 13.42 1.95
N TYR A 140 15.25 13.67 0.68
CA TYR A 140 16.36 14.50 0.26
C TYR A 140 16.28 15.92 0.85
N ILE A 141 15.14 16.60 0.69
CA ILE A 141 14.93 17.95 1.25
C ILE A 141 15.06 17.93 2.78
N GLY A 142 14.45 16.94 3.45
CA GLY A 142 14.49 16.83 4.90
C GLY A 142 15.91 16.63 5.44
N VAL A 143 16.75 15.87 4.74
CA VAL A 143 18.18 15.72 5.10
C VAL A 143 18.96 17.01 4.86
N VAL A 144 18.79 17.64 3.69
CA VAL A 144 19.58 18.82 3.28
C VAL A 144 19.29 20.04 4.15
N PHE A 145 18.03 20.29 4.50
CA PHE A 145 17.63 21.51 5.24
C PHE A 145 17.44 21.29 6.74
N GLY A 146 17.41 20.05 7.20
CA GLY A 146 17.17 19.71 8.60
C GLY A 146 18.26 18.82 9.16
N SER A 147 18.04 17.51 9.07
CA SER A 147 18.96 16.49 9.54
C SER A 147 18.56 15.14 8.96
N VAL A 148 19.45 14.14 9.09
CA VAL A 148 19.14 12.75 8.69
C VAL A 148 17.86 12.24 9.35
N GLU A 149 17.66 12.59 10.62
CA GLU A 149 16.47 12.22 11.40
C GLU A 149 15.19 12.78 10.79
N ILE A 150 15.19 14.07 10.45
CA ILE A 150 14.02 14.76 9.88
C ILE A 150 13.69 14.19 8.50
N GLY A 151 14.72 13.97 7.65
CA GLY A 151 14.53 13.36 6.33
C GLY A 151 13.92 11.96 6.40
N LEU A 152 14.40 11.12 7.32
CA LEU A 152 13.86 9.78 7.53
C LEU A 152 12.39 9.82 8.01
N VAL A 153 12.09 10.64 9.02
CA VAL A 153 10.73 10.77 9.56
C VAL A 153 9.77 11.24 8.47
N LEU A 154 10.17 12.22 7.65
CA LEU A 154 9.34 12.75 6.58
C LEU A 154 9.03 11.68 5.52
N ALA A 155 10.04 10.92 5.10
CA ALA A 155 9.88 9.83 4.13
C ALA A 155 8.95 8.73 4.64
N VAL A 156 9.12 8.31 5.90
CA VAL A 156 8.27 7.30 6.54
C VAL A 156 6.84 7.82 6.69
N ALA A 157 6.67 9.05 7.17
CA ALA A 157 5.34 9.65 7.35
C ALA A 157 4.56 9.72 6.05
N ILE A 158 5.19 10.17 4.96
CA ILE A 158 4.54 10.25 3.64
C ILE A 158 4.23 8.84 3.09
N SER A 159 5.13 7.88 3.29
CA SER A 159 4.91 6.49 2.89
C SER A 159 3.71 5.86 3.62
N VAL A 160 3.64 6.04 4.93
CA VAL A 160 2.52 5.57 5.75
C VAL A 160 1.23 6.27 5.35
N LEU A 161 1.28 7.59 5.14
CA LEU A 161 0.12 8.36 4.67
C LEU A 161 -0.40 7.84 3.33
N ARG A 162 0.48 7.53 2.37
CA ARG A 162 0.09 6.95 1.07
C ARG A 162 -0.62 5.61 1.25
N VAL A 163 -0.09 4.73 2.11
CA VAL A 163 -0.73 3.44 2.42
C VAL A 163 -2.11 3.65 3.03
N LEU A 164 -2.25 4.58 3.98
CA LEU A 164 -3.53 4.91 4.60
C LEU A 164 -4.53 5.47 3.58
N LEU A 165 -4.09 6.34 2.66
CA LEU A 165 -4.93 6.87 1.59
C LEU A 165 -5.39 5.78 0.63
N PHE A 166 -4.49 4.85 0.27
CA PHE A 166 -4.82 3.70 -0.56
C PHE A 166 -5.86 2.79 0.10
N ILE A 167 -5.71 2.52 1.40
CA ILE A 167 -6.68 1.74 2.17
C ILE A 167 -8.02 2.47 2.28
N ALA A 168 -8.01 3.78 2.58
CA ALA A 168 -9.20 4.59 2.82
C ALA A 168 -10.03 4.87 1.57
N ARG A 169 -9.38 4.93 0.39
CA ARG A 169 -10.03 5.16 -0.91
C ARG A 169 -9.70 4.01 -1.88
N PRO A 170 -10.25 2.82 -1.63
CA PRO A 170 -10.04 1.68 -2.50
C PRO A 170 -10.62 1.91 -3.89
N ARG A 171 -10.08 1.20 -4.88
CA ARG A 171 -10.60 1.23 -6.24
C ARG A 171 -11.91 0.46 -6.29
N THR A 172 -12.88 1.03 -7.00
CA THR A 172 -14.20 0.44 -7.23
C THR A 172 -14.55 0.64 -8.70
N PHE A 173 -15.12 -0.37 -9.34
CA PHE A 173 -15.34 -0.39 -10.79
C PHE A 173 -16.78 -0.74 -11.13
N VAL A 174 -17.35 -0.10 -12.17
CA VAL A 174 -18.60 -0.57 -12.77
C VAL A 174 -18.22 -1.63 -13.77
N LEU A 175 -18.83 -2.80 -13.66
CA LEU A 175 -18.63 -3.87 -14.62
C LEU A 175 -19.69 -3.84 -15.71
N GLY A 176 -19.25 -4.07 -16.95
CA GLY A 176 -20.09 -4.29 -18.12
C GLY A 176 -19.81 -5.64 -18.76
N ASN A 177 -20.77 -6.15 -19.51
CA ASN A 177 -20.67 -7.39 -20.26
C ASN A 177 -19.86 -7.17 -21.55
N ILE A 178 -18.87 -8.04 -21.80
CA ILE A 178 -18.17 -8.09 -23.08
C ILE A 178 -18.99 -8.91 -24.10
N PRO A 179 -19.35 -8.35 -25.25
CA PRO A 179 -20.12 -9.05 -26.28
C PRO A 179 -19.51 -10.40 -26.65
N ASN A 180 -20.36 -11.42 -26.79
CA ASN A 180 -19.97 -12.80 -27.13
C ASN A 180 -19.04 -13.47 -26.11
N SER A 181 -19.06 -13.03 -24.85
CA SER A 181 -18.30 -13.61 -23.75
C SER A 181 -19.14 -13.65 -22.48
N SER A 182 -18.76 -14.52 -21.54
CA SER A 182 -19.26 -14.52 -20.16
C SER A 182 -18.51 -13.55 -19.24
N ALA A 183 -17.53 -12.83 -19.78
CA ALA A 183 -16.65 -11.96 -19.00
C ALA A 183 -17.29 -10.58 -18.73
N TYR A 184 -17.26 -10.20 -17.45
CA TYR A 184 -17.60 -8.86 -16.99
C TYR A 184 -16.33 -8.09 -16.66
N ARG A 185 -16.18 -6.89 -17.21
CA ARG A 185 -14.97 -6.06 -17.07
C ARG A 185 -15.32 -4.59 -16.85
N ASN A 186 -14.36 -3.87 -16.26
CA ASN A 186 -14.49 -2.43 -16.03
C ASN A 186 -14.77 -1.69 -17.34
N VAL A 187 -15.89 -0.98 -17.38
CA VAL A 187 -16.35 -0.21 -18.55
C VAL A 187 -15.39 0.94 -18.90
N GLU A 188 -14.71 1.52 -17.92
CA GLU A 188 -13.72 2.58 -18.15
C GLU A 188 -12.45 2.04 -18.85
N HIS A 189 -12.08 0.79 -18.60
CA HIS A 189 -10.90 0.17 -19.19
C HIS A 189 -11.21 -0.48 -20.53
N TYR A 190 -12.37 -1.12 -20.67
CA TYR A 190 -12.79 -1.85 -21.86
C TYR A 190 -13.96 -1.15 -22.54
N PRO A 191 -13.73 -0.35 -23.61
CA PRO A 191 -14.79 0.41 -24.27
C PRO A 191 -15.90 -0.46 -24.89
N ASN A 192 -15.60 -1.73 -25.16
CA ASN A 192 -16.57 -2.68 -25.71
C ASN A 192 -17.46 -3.31 -24.62
N ALA A 193 -17.25 -3.02 -23.33
CA ALA A 193 -18.08 -3.54 -22.26
C ALA A 193 -19.37 -2.71 -22.15
N HIS A 194 -20.52 -3.39 -22.22
CA HIS A 194 -21.83 -2.76 -22.20
C HIS A 194 -22.54 -2.96 -20.87
N HIS A 195 -23.24 -1.93 -20.40
CA HIS A 195 -24.08 -2.03 -19.23
C HIS A 195 -25.27 -2.98 -19.51
N VAL A 196 -25.70 -3.70 -18.48
CA VAL A 196 -26.89 -4.55 -18.55
C VAL A 196 -28.11 -3.73 -18.12
N PRO A 197 -29.15 -3.59 -18.96
CA PRO A 197 -30.31 -2.78 -18.62
C PRO A 197 -30.96 -3.20 -17.29
N GLY A 198 -31.18 -2.24 -16.40
CA GLY A 198 -31.81 -2.44 -15.09
C GLY A 198 -30.96 -3.15 -14.03
N ILE A 199 -29.68 -3.43 -14.31
CA ILE A 199 -28.74 -4.06 -13.37
C ILE A 199 -27.46 -3.23 -13.26
N LEU A 200 -27.09 -2.85 -12.04
CA LEU A 200 -25.82 -2.19 -11.73
C LEU A 200 -24.85 -3.20 -11.11
N ILE A 201 -23.70 -3.43 -11.75
CA ILE A 201 -22.68 -4.40 -11.31
C ILE A 201 -21.45 -3.65 -10.82
N LEU A 202 -21.09 -3.86 -9.56
CA LEU A 202 -20.05 -3.11 -8.85
C LEU A 202 -18.97 -4.05 -8.33
N GLU A 203 -17.72 -3.85 -8.73
CA GLU A 203 -16.57 -4.57 -8.19
C GLU A 203 -15.92 -3.77 -7.06
N ILE A 204 -15.72 -4.41 -5.91
CA ILE A 204 -14.94 -3.86 -4.80
C ILE A 204 -13.56 -4.51 -4.80
N ASP A 205 -12.55 -3.77 -5.27
CA ASP A 205 -11.17 -4.23 -5.40
C ASP A 205 -10.34 -3.91 -4.14
N ALA A 206 -10.87 -4.24 -2.96
CA ALA A 206 -10.16 -4.09 -1.69
C ALA A 206 -10.85 -4.82 -0.52
N PRO A 207 -10.10 -5.12 0.56
CA PRO A 207 -10.69 -5.45 1.86
C PRO A 207 -11.57 -4.30 2.39
N ILE A 208 -12.65 -4.65 3.08
CA ILE A 208 -13.58 -3.68 3.67
C ILE A 208 -13.26 -3.55 5.16
N TYR A 209 -12.73 -2.39 5.54
CA TYR A 209 -12.36 -2.06 6.92
C TYR A 209 -13.04 -0.78 7.39
N PHE A 210 -12.97 -0.51 8.69
CA PHE A 210 -13.41 0.75 9.29
C PHE A 210 -12.88 1.99 8.53
N ALA A 211 -11.62 1.93 8.07
CA ALA A 211 -10.97 3.04 7.36
C ALA A 211 -11.63 3.42 6.02
N ASN A 212 -12.32 2.48 5.35
CA ASN A 212 -12.91 2.71 4.02
C ASN A 212 -14.41 2.44 3.93
N ALA A 213 -15.04 1.89 4.96
CA ALA A 213 -16.46 1.59 5.00
C ALA A 213 -17.32 2.81 4.63
N SER A 214 -17.10 3.95 5.29
CA SER A 214 -17.86 5.19 5.00
C SER A 214 -17.69 5.66 3.56
N TYR A 215 -16.47 5.59 3.03
CA TYR A 215 -16.17 5.98 1.65
C TYR A 215 -16.86 5.06 0.65
N LEU A 216 -16.77 3.73 0.84
CA LEU A 216 -17.42 2.74 -0.02
C LEU A 216 -18.93 2.93 -0.04
N ARG A 217 -19.57 3.12 1.12
CA ARG A 217 -21.01 3.36 1.22
C ARG A 217 -21.45 4.58 0.41
N GLU A 218 -20.77 5.70 0.60
CA GLU A 218 -21.07 6.95 -0.11
C GLU A 218 -20.83 6.80 -1.62
N ARG A 219 -19.72 6.14 -1.99
CA ARG A 219 -19.33 5.89 -3.38
C ARG A 219 -20.34 5.02 -4.12
N ILE A 220 -20.78 3.93 -3.51
CA ILE A 220 -21.77 3.01 -4.08
C ILE A 220 -23.14 3.69 -4.17
N THR A 221 -23.56 4.40 -3.12
CA THR A 221 -24.83 5.15 -3.13
C THR A 221 -24.84 6.20 -4.24
N ARG A 222 -23.73 6.91 -4.44
CA ARG A 222 -23.58 7.88 -5.53
C ARG A 222 -23.77 7.22 -6.90
N TRP A 223 -23.20 6.05 -7.12
CA TRP A 223 -23.38 5.30 -8.38
C TRP A 223 -24.80 4.82 -8.61
N ILE A 224 -25.50 4.37 -7.58
CA ILE A 224 -26.92 4.04 -7.70
C ILE A 224 -27.71 5.27 -8.14
N ASN A 225 -27.45 6.44 -7.54
CA ASN A 225 -28.14 7.68 -7.91
C ASN A 225 -27.83 8.11 -9.35
N GLU A 226 -26.56 8.09 -9.75
CA GLU A 226 -26.12 8.45 -11.11
C GLU A 226 -26.76 7.54 -12.17
N GLU A 227 -26.85 6.23 -11.91
CA GLU A 227 -27.50 5.29 -12.83
C GLU A 227 -29.02 5.47 -12.89
N GLU A 228 -29.69 5.70 -11.75
CA GLU A 228 -31.12 6.04 -11.73
C GLU A 228 -31.42 7.31 -12.53
N GLU A 229 -30.58 8.34 -12.43
CA GLU A 229 -30.73 9.60 -13.19
C GLU A 229 -30.55 9.38 -14.70
N LYS A 230 -29.52 8.62 -15.10
CA LYS A 230 -29.31 8.26 -16.52
C LYS A 230 -30.50 7.51 -17.11
N ILE A 231 -31.03 6.54 -16.37
CA ILE A 231 -32.18 5.73 -16.81
C ILE A 231 -33.44 6.60 -16.97
N LYS A 232 -33.70 7.52 -16.02
CA LYS A 232 -34.82 8.47 -16.12
C LYS A 232 -34.71 9.38 -17.34
N GLY A 233 -33.51 9.87 -17.64
CA GLY A 233 -33.26 10.71 -18.83
C GLY A 233 -33.41 9.95 -20.16
N ALA A 234 -33.10 8.66 -20.18
CA ALA A 234 -33.17 7.82 -21.37
C ALA A 234 -34.53 7.11 -21.59
N GLY A 235 -35.52 7.31 -20.70
CA GLY A 235 -36.82 6.62 -20.77
C GLY A 235 -36.71 5.09 -20.71
N SER A 236 -35.64 4.57 -20.10
CA SER A 236 -35.29 3.14 -20.12
C SER A 236 -35.86 2.39 -18.90
N THR A 237 -35.69 1.06 -18.89
CA THR A 237 -36.09 0.19 -17.77
C THR A 237 -35.45 0.66 -16.47
N SER A 238 -36.27 0.86 -15.42
CA SER A 238 -35.81 1.26 -14.08
C SER A 238 -34.76 0.30 -13.55
N LEU A 239 -33.80 0.82 -12.77
CA LEU A 239 -32.86 -0.01 -12.02
C LEU A 239 -33.65 -0.93 -11.06
N GLN A 240 -33.32 -2.21 -11.03
CA GLN A 240 -33.98 -3.21 -10.17
C GLN A 240 -32.99 -3.96 -9.28
N TYR A 241 -31.77 -4.21 -9.77
CA TYR A 241 -30.77 -5.00 -9.06
C TYR A 241 -29.44 -4.27 -8.93
N VAL A 242 -28.81 -4.42 -7.76
CA VAL A 242 -27.43 -4.00 -7.52
C VAL A 242 -26.62 -5.23 -7.16
N ILE A 243 -25.70 -5.61 -8.05
CA ILE A 243 -24.79 -6.73 -7.87
C ILE A 243 -23.46 -6.19 -7.35
N VAL A 244 -23.00 -6.70 -6.21
CA VAL A 244 -21.70 -6.38 -5.63
C VAL A 244 -20.79 -7.59 -5.76
N ASP A 245 -19.79 -7.49 -6.63
CA ASP A 245 -18.71 -8.45 -6.76
C ASP A 245 -17.69 -8.26 -5.64
N MET A 246 -17.65 -9.27 -4.77
CA MET A 246 -16.78 -9.35 -3.61
C MET A 246 -15.59 -10.30 -3.84
N THR A 247 -15.31 -10.72 -5.09
CA THR A 247 -14.21 -11.63 -5.42
C THR A 247 -12.87 -11.15 -4.88
N ALA A 248 -12.58 -9.85 -5.02
CA ALA A 248 -11.32 -9.24 -4.56
C ALA A 248 -11.34 -8.84 -3.07
N VAL A 249 -12.48 -8.98 -2.38
CA VAL A 249 -12.60 -8.65 -0.96
C VAL A 249 -12.02 -9.77 -0.12
N ALA A 250 -10.72 -9.65 0.20
CA ALA A 250 -10.01 -10.67 0.98
C ALA A 250 -10.51 -10.77 2.43
N ASN A 251 -10.97 -9.66 3.03
CA ASN A 251 -11.40 -9.63 4.42
C ASN A 251 -12.41 -8.50 4.68
N ILE A 252 -13.21 -8.67 5.73
CA ILE A 252 -14.19 -7.70 6.22
C ILE A 252 -14.10 -7.60 7.75
N ASP A 253 -14.16 -6.38 8.31
CA ASP A 253 -14.29 -6.17 9.75
C ASP A 253 -15.73 -5.85 10.17
N THR A 254 -15.96 -5.71 11.48
CA THR A 254 -17.29 -5.43 12.03
C THR A 254 -17.89 -4.14 11.46
N SER A 255 -17.09 -3.11 11.26
CA SER A 255 -17.54 -1.84 10.69
C SER A 255 -17.93 -1.98 9.22
N GLY A 256 -17.20 -2.80 8.45
CA GLY A 256 -17.56 -3.19 7.09
C GLY A 256 -18.90 -3.94 7.02
N ILE A 257 -19.17 -4.83 7.97
CA ILE A 257 -20.46 -5.54 8.04
C ILE A 257 -21.60 -4.56 8.33
N SER A 258 -21.44 -3.70 9.33
CA SER A 258 -22.46 -2.67 9.64
C SER A 258 -22.71 -1.73 8.45
N MET A 259 -21.66 -1.45 7.66
CA MET A 259 -21.80 -0.70 6.42
C MET A 259 -22.64 -1.43 5.37
N LEU A 260 -22.44 -2.75 5.20
CA LEU A 260 -23.26 -3.57 4.30
C LEU A 260 -24.72 -3.66 4.76
N GLU A 261 -24.97 -3.74 6.07
CA GLU A 261 -26.33 -3.71 6.65
C GLU A 261 -27.04 -2.38 6.36
N GLU A 262 -26.35 -1.25 6.56
CA GLU A 262 -26.88 0.07 6.24
C GLU A 262 -27.07 0.27 4.73
N PHE A 263 -26.14 -0.25 3.94
CA PHE A 263 -26.25 -0.24 2.49
C PHE A 263 -27.46 -1.03 2.01
N LYS A 264 -27.67 -2.24 2.53
CA LYS A 264 -28.84 -3.08 2.24
C LYS A 264 -30.14 -2.35 2.57
N LYS A 265 -30.25 -1.74 3.75
CA LYS A 265 -31.42 -0.90 4.10
C LYS A 265 -31.65 0.25 3.11
N THR A 266 -30.58 0.84 2.60
CA THR A 266 -30.65 1.94 1.62
C THR A 266 -31.15 1.44 0.25
N VAL A 267 -30.67 0.27 -0.17
CA VAL A 267 -31.09 -0.41 -1.41
C VAL A 267 -32.56 -0.86 -1.31
N ASP A 268 -32.96 -1.47 -0.20
CA ASP A 268 -34.36 -1.89 0.05
C ASP A 268 -35.33 -0.70 0.03
N ARG A 269 -34.95 0.43 0.64
CA ARG A 269 -35.78 1.67 0.64
C ARG A 269 -36.01 2.23 -0.75
N LYS A 270 -35.11 1.96 -1.70
CA LYS A 270 -35.24 2.33 -3.10
C LYS A 270 -36.00 1.29 -3.94
N GLY A 271 -36.44 0.19 -3.34
CA GLY A 271 -37.10 -0.92 -4.05
C GLY A 271 -36.14 -1.72 -4.93
N LEU A 272 -34.83 -1.60 -4.69
CA LEU A 272 -33.79 -2.36 -5.38
C LEU A 272 -33.49 -3.64 -4.59
N GLN A 273 -33.00 -4.66 -5.29
CA GLN A 273 -32.52 -5.89 -4.66
C GLN A 273 -31.00 -5.95 -4.67
N LEU A 274 -30.40 -6.13 -3.49
CA LEU A 274 -28.97 -6.36 -3.33
C LEU A 274 -28.64 -7.83 -3.64
N VAL A 275 -27.56 -8.04 -4.40
CA VAL A 275 -27.02 -9.36 -4.75
C VAL A 275 -25.52 -9.36 -4.48
N LEU A 276 -25.00 -10.42 -3.84
CA LEU A 276 -23.57 -10.59 -3.60
C LEU A 276 -22.99 -11.64 -4.53
N VAL A 277 -21.80 -11.39 -5.06
CA VAL A 277 -21.07 -12.34 -5.89
C VAL A 277 -19.74 -12.69 -5.23
N ASN A 278 -19.49 -13.99 -5.15
CA ASN A 278 -18.24 -14.62 -4.73
C ASN A 278 -17.58 -14.04 -3.46
N PRO A 279 -18.31 -13.94 -2.33
CA PRO A 279 -17.67 -13.56 -1.08
C PRO A 279 -16.64 -14.63 -0.67
N GLY A 280 -15.39 -14.23 -0.48
CA GLY A 280 -14.31 -15.13 -0.07
C GLY A 280 -14.63 -15.88 1.23
N SER A 281 -13.96 -17.02 1.48
CA SER A 281 -14.31 -17.92 2.58
C SER A 281 -14.31 -17.26 3.96
N GLU A 282 -13.36 -16.36 4.21
CA GLU A 282 -13.27 -15.65 5.49
C GLU A 282 -14.36 -14.57 5.62
N VAL A 283 -14.69 -13.90 4.51
CA VAL A 283 -15.80 -12.93 4.44
C VAL A 283 -17.13 -13.65 4.68
N THR A 284 -17.39 -14.76 3.99
CA THR A 284 -18.61 -15.56 4.13
C THR A 284 -18.80 -16.07 5.56
N LYS A 285 -17.74 -16.55 6.23
CA LYS A 285 -17.82 -16.93 7.65
C LYS A 285 -18.28 -15.78 8.54
N LYS A 286 -17.77 -14.58 8.30
CA LYS A 286 -18.12 -13.38 9.08
C LYS A 286 -19.54 -12.89 8.79
N LEU A 287 -19.95 -12.86 7.52
CA LEU A 287 -21.30 -12.51 7.11
C LEU A 287 -22.36 -13.49 7.64
N ASN A 288 -22.02 -14.79 7.72
CA ASN A 288 -22.91 -15.79 8.31
C ASN A 288 -23.02 -15.61 9.84
N LYS A 289 -21.89 -15.35 10.52
CA LYS A 289 -21.88 -15.07 11.97
C LYS A 289 -22.67 -13.80 12.32
N SER A 290 -22.67 -12.78 11.46
CA SER A 290 -23.47 -11.56 11.65
C SER A 290 -24.93 -11.71 11.22
N LYS A 291 -25.34 -12.88 10.69
CA LYS A 291 -26.68 -13.12 10.10
C LYS A 291 -27.02 -12.25 8.90
N PHE A 292 -26.04 -11.55 8.32
CA PHE A 292 -26.27 -10.71 7.15
C PHE A 292 -26.72 -11.52 5.94
N LEU A 293 -26.21 -12.76 5.78
CA LEU A 293 -26.63 -13.68 4.72
C LEU A 293 -28.10 -14.10 4.85
N ASP A 294 -28.61 -14.20 6.09
CA ASP A 294 -30.03 -14.49 6.33
C ASP A 294 -30.90 -13.27 5.99
N GLU A 295 -30.42 -12.06 6.30
CA GLU A 295 -31.13 -10.83 5.97
C GLU A 295 -31.25 -10.62 4.46
N ILE A 296 -30.15 -10.73 3.70
CA ILE A 296 -30.19 -10.65 2.22
C ILE A 296 -31.01 -11.79 1.65
N GLY A 297 -30.91 -12.98 2.24
CA GLY A 297 -31.46 -14.23 1.75
C GLY A 297 -30.44 -14.98 0.92
N HIS A 298 -30.16 -16.23 1.30
CA HIS A 298 -29.14 -17.09 0.66
C HIS A 298 -29.29 -17.25 -0.85
N LYS A 299 -30.50 -17.04 -1.39
CA LYS A 299 -30.79 -17.06 -2.84
C LYS A 299 -30.17 -15.90 -3.63
N TRP A 300 -29.66 -14.87 -2.96
CA TRP A 300 -29.05 -13.69 -3.60
C TRP A 300 -27.53 -13.65 -3.43
N VAL A 301 -26.93 -14.81 -3.18
CA VAL A 301 -25.48 -14.99 -3.12
C VAL A 301 -25.09 -15.98 -4.21
N TYR A 302 -24.27 -15.53 -5.16
CA TYR A 302 -23.87 -16.32 -6.32
C TYR A 302 -22.36 -16.47 -6.40
N VAL A 303 -21.89 -17.46 -7.17
CA VAL A 303 -20.45 -17.70 -7.36
C VAL A 303 -19.89 -16.86 -8.49
N THR A 304 -20.68 -16.57 -9.52
CA THR A 304 -20.22 -15.80 -10.69
C THR A 304 -21.16 -14.64 -10.99
N VAL A 305 -20.59 -13.58 -11.59
CA VAL A 305 -21.37 -12.40 -12.03
C VAL A 305 -22.35 -12.80 -13.14
N GLU A 306 -21.94 -13.68 -14.06
CA GLU A 306 -22.80 -14.18 -15.14
C GLU A 306 -24.06 -14.87 -14.62
N GLU A 307 -23.90 -15.77 -13.64
CA GLU A 307 -25.03 -16.47 -13.01
C GLU A 307 -25.98 -15.48 -12.32
N ALA A 308 -25.43 -14.54 -11.55
CA ALA A 308 -26.20 -13.51 -10.88
C ALA A 308 -27.01 -12.65 -11.88
N VAL A 309 -26.38 -12.22 -12.97
CA VAL A 309 -27.04 -11.43 -14.03
C VAL A 309 -28.11 -12.26 -14.72
N GLY A 310 -27.82 -13.51 -15.11
CA GLY A 310 -28.77 -14.38 -15.80
C GLY A 310 -30.06 -14.61 -15.00
N VAL A 311 -29.93 -14.82 -13.68
CA VAL A 311 -31.09 -14.97 -12.79
C VAL A 311 -31.84 -13.64 -12.64
N CYS A 312 -31.14 -12.53 -12.40
CA CYS A 312 -31.76 -11.21 -12.26
C CYS A 312 -32.52 -10.81 -13.54
N SER A 313 -31.92 -10.97 -14.71
CA SER A 313 -32.56 -10.69 -16.01
C SER A 313 -33.79 -11.56 -16.25
N SER A 314 -33.77 -12.83 -15.83
CA SER A 314 -34.94 -13.72 -15.94
C SER A 314 -36.10 -13.24 -15.07
N PHE A 315 -35.83 -12.83 -13.83
CA PHE A 315 -36.86 -12.26 -12.94
C PHE A 315 -37.43 -10.93 -13.48
N MET A 316 -36.59 -10.06 -14.05
CA MET A 316 -37.05 -8.83 -14.70
C MET A 316 -38.05 -9.12 -15.83
N LEU A 317 -37.73 -10.09 -16.69
CA LEU A 317 -38.58 -10.48 -17.81
C LEU A 317 -39.94 -11.03 -17.33
N HIS A 318 -39.96 -11.85 -16.28
CA HIS A 318 -41.21 -12.36 -15.69
C HIS A 318 -42.07 -11.25 -15.07
N THR A 319 -41.44 -10.24 -14.45
CA THR A 319 -42.15 -9.12 -13.80
C THR A 319 -42.73 -8.16 -14.84
N GLN A 320 -42.06 -7.94 -15.98
CA GLN A 320 -42.61 -7.19 -17.11
C GLN A 320 -43.76 -7.95 -17.81
N LYS A 321 -43.64 -9.28 -17.98
CA LYS A 321 -44.67 -10.11 -18.63
C LYS A 321 -45.93 -10.33 -17.78
N ALA A 322 -45.88 -10.06 -16.47
CA ALA A 322 -47.05 -10.11 -15.58
C ALA A 322 -47.85 -8.80 -15.56
N ASN A 323 -47.35 -7.72 -16.18
CA ASN A 323 -48.00 -6.42 -16.27
C ASN A 323 -48.64 -6.02 -17.64
N PRO A 324 -48.92 -6.91 -18.62
CA PRO A 324 -49.57 -6.52 -19.88
C PRO A 324 -51.09 -6.65 -19.77
N MET A 325 -51.75 -5.78 -18.99
CA MET A 325 -53.17 -5.42 -19.16
C MET A 325 -53.60 -4.42 -18.06
N LYS A 326 -53.30 -3.14 -18.32
CA LYS A 326 -54.13 -2.00 -17.92
C LYS A 326 -54.08 -1.02 -19.08
N ASP A 327 -54.60 -1.44 -20.21
CA ASP A 327 -54.99 -0.54 -21.28
C ASP A 327 -56.52 -0.62 -21.42
N GLU A 328 -57.11 0.56 -21.58
CA GLU A 328 -58.39 0.79 -22.26
C GLU A 328 -59.67 0.24 -21.59
N SER A 329 -60.24 1.03 -20.68
CA SER A 329 -61.70 1.24 -20.61
C SER A 329 -62.04 2.34 -19.60
N GLU A 330 -62.16 3.59 -20.06
CA GLU A 330 -63.13 4.59 -19.59
C GLU A 330 -63.10 5.77 -20.57
N GLY A 331 -63.84 5.60 -21.66
CA GLY A 331 -64.29 6.62 -22.59
C GLY A 331 -65.78 6.43 -22.84
#